data_AF-W7YKW0-F1
#
_entry.id   AF-W7YKW0-F1
#
_cell.length_a   1.000
_cell.length_b   1.000
_cell.length_c   1.000
_cell.angle_alpha   90.00
_cell.angle_beta   90.00
_cell.angle_gamma   90.00
#
_symmetry.space_group_name_H-M   'P 1'
#
loop_
_entity.id
_entity.type
_entity.pdbx_description
1 polymer ?
#
loop_
_entity_poly.entity_id
_entity_poly.type
_entity_poly.pdbx_seq_one_letter_code
_entity_poly.pdbx_strand_id
1 'polypeptide(L)'
;MVPHKVFVKKAMNFTPQTSNNKLYITIYGTMRIETKEIHLRWVEMKRPLGVSLISYFYMFGAGVMILTAIFFNANADEFGIAERFGIPNVPERIFRMIVAMGSLLIIYGYMRLKRWGFWLMIVYSLGFGVISYGLLFSHDKQPFIGNLIWSVIVLVYTLCVRRSFFTREKKYYEH
;
A
#
# COMPACT_ATOMS: atom_id res chain seq x y z
N MET A 1 -34.82 -23.65 56.65
CA MET A 1 -34.14 -23.97 57.92
C MET A 1 -32.65 -23.96 57.67
N VAL A 2 -31.93 -23.03 58.29
CA VAL A 2 -30.47 -23.06 58.44
C VAL A 2 -30.18 -23.84 59.72
N PRO A 3 -29.07 -24.60 59.81
CA PRO A 3 -28.12 -24.23 60.86
C PRO A 3 -26.64 -24.31 60.45
N HIS A 4 -25.95 -23.23 60.83
CA HIS A 4 -24.66 -23.18 61.53
C HIS A 4 -23.39 -23.74 60.88
N LYS A 5 -22.51 -22.86 60.39
CA LYS A 5 -21.39 -22.20 61.12
C LYS A 5 -20.25 -23.17 61.48
N VAL A 6 -19.11 -23.04 60.79
CA VAL A 6 -17.81 -22.84 61.47
C VAL A 6 -16.95 -21.90 60.63
N PHE A 7 -16.69 -20.73 61.19
CA PHE A 7 -15.72 -19.76 60.73
C PHE A 7 -14.38 -20.13 61.38
N VAL A 8 -13.38 -20.60 60.62
CA VAL A 8 -12.00 -20.70 61.13
C VAL A 8 -11.15 -19.67 60.41
N LYS A 9 -10.92 -18.59 61.16
CA LYS A 9 -9.87 -17.60 60.96
C LYS A 9 -8.53 -18.34 60.88
N LYS A 10 -7.83 -18.33 59.73
CA LYS A 10 -6.41 -18.69 59.67
C LYS A 10 -5.62 -17.51 59.12
N ALA A 11 -4.61 -17.15 59.89
CA ALA A 11 -3.84 -15.92 59.82
C ALA A 11 -3.29 -15.60 58.43
N MET A 12 -3.45 -14.33 58.03
CA MET A 12 -2.69 -13.70 56.95
C MET A 12 -1.21 -13.69 57.33
N ASN A 13 -0.43 -14.59 56.74
CA ASN A 13 1.02 -14.42 56.66
C ASN A 13 1.33 -13.81 55.30
N PHE A 14 1.42 -12.49 55.25
CA PHE A 14 2.03 -11.77 54.14
C PHE A 14 3.54 -11.84 54.30
N THR A 15 4.19 -12.68 53.51
CA THR A 15 5.62 -12.54 53.23
C THR A 15 5.76 -11.97 51.82
N PRO A 16 6.18 -10.69 51.68
CA PRO A 16 6.57 -10.18 50.38
C PRO A 16 7.92 -10.80 50.01
N GLN A 17 7.93 -11.78 49.10
CA GLN A 17 9.17 -12.12 48.40
C GLN A 17 9.39 -11.08 47.30
N THR A 18 10.18 -10.06 47.63
CA THR A 18 10.85 -9.22 46.66
C THR A 18 12.02 -10.00 46.06
N SER A 19 11.77 -10.60 44.90
CA SER A 19 12.83 -11.05 44.00
C SER A 19 12.45 -10.60 42.59
N ASN A 20 13.19 -9.59 42.12
CA ASN A 20 13.31 -9.17 40.72
C ASN A 20 12.00 -8.84 39.98
N ASN A 21 11.54 -7.60 40.19
CA ASN A 21 10.89 -6.74 39.17
C ASN A 21 9.68 -7.28 38.39
N LYS A 22 8.88 -8.19 38.96
CA LYS A 22 7.55 -8.51 38.43
C LYS A 22 6.51 -8.64 39.54
N LEU A 23 5.56 -7.70 39.54
CA LEU A 23 4.33 -7.80 40.31
C LEU A 23 3.42 -8.81 39.59
N TYR A 24 3.32 -10.04 40.11
CA TYR A 24 2.33 -11.01 39.64
C TYR A 24 1.01 -10.77 40.35
N ILE A 25 0.09 -10.11 39.64
CA ILE A 25 -1.33 -10.08 40.06
C ILE A 25 -1.94 -11.39 39.56
N THR A 26 -1.98 -12.40 40.44
CA THR A 26 -2.69 -13.66 40.16
C THR A 26 -4.19 -13.43 40.31
N ILE A 27 -4.85 -13.07 39.21
CA ILE A 27 -6.32 -13.10 39.12
C ILE A 27 -6.71 -14.56 38.90
N TYR A 28 -7.25 -15.22 39.93
CA TYR A 28 -7.97 -16.48 39.77
C TYR A 28 -9.30 -16.20 39.07
N GLY A 29 -9.24 -16.18 37.74
CA GLY A 29 -10.37 -16.08 36.84
C GLY A 29 -9.91 -16.59 35.48
N THR A 30 -10.51 -17.67 35.02
CA THR A 30 -10.27 -18.32 33.73
C THR A 30 -10.55 -17.36 32.57
N MET A 31 -9.57 -16.51 32.25
CA MET A 31 -9.51 -15.73 31.02
C MET A 31 -8.14 -15.95 30.39
N ARG A 32 -7.96 -17.15 29.82
CA ARG A 32 -6.96 -17.37 28.78
C ARG A 32 -7.53 -16.80 27.47
N ILE A 33 -7.72 -15.48 27.41
CA ILE A 33 -7.97 -14.81 26.14
C ILE A 33 -6.65 -14.88 25.37
N GLU A 34 -6.68 -15.53 24.21
CA GLU A 34 -5.55 -15.68 23.30
C GLU A 34 -4.94 -14.31 22.97
N THR A 35 -3.88 -13.94 23.68
CA THR A 35 -3.02 -12.82 23.33
C THR A 35 -2.44 -12.97 21.92
N LYS A 36 -2.33 -14.21 21.42
CA LYS A 36 -1.98 -14.48 20.02
C LYS A 36 -3.05 -14.00 19.05
N GLU A 37 -4.34 -14.22 19.30
CA GLU A 37 -5.41 -13.73 18.42
C GLU A 37 -5.46 -12.21 18.42
N ILE A 38 -5.30 -11.54 19.56
CA ILE A 38 -5.33 -10.07 19.59
C ILE A 38 -4.13 -9.51 18.82
N HIS A 39 -2.93 -10.09 18.98
CA HIS A 39 -1.74 -9.65 18.25
C HIS A 39 -1.83 -9.98 16.74
N LEU A 40 -2.38 -11.13 16.37
CA LEU A 40 -2.66 -11.52 14.97
C LEU A 40 -3.74 -10.62 14.35
N ARG A 41 -4.76 -10.22 15.12
CA ARG A 41 -5.84 -9.32 14.69
C ARG A 41 -5.36 -7.88 14.49
N TRP A 42 -4.30 -7.44 15.17
CA TRP A 42 -3.63 -6.15 14.90
C TRP A 42 -2.67 -6.20 13.70
N VAL A 43 -2.09 -7.37 13.41
CA VAL A 43 -1.36 -7.64 12.16
C VAL A 43 -2.33 -7.76 10.98
N GLU A 44 -3.61 -8.03 11.23
CA GLU A 44 -4.64 -8.14 10.22
C GLU A 44 -5.15 -6.78 9.72
N MET A 45 -4.84 -6.54 8.43
CA MET A 45 -5.49 -5.63 7.50
C MET A 45 -5.09 -4.14 7.55
N LYS A 46 -3.81 -3.83 7.71
CA LYS A 46 -3.29 -2.56 7.14
C LYS A 46 -2.88 -2.77 5.70
N ARG A 47 -3.27 -1.84 4.82
CA ARG A 47 -2.87 -1.85 3.41
C ARG A 47 -1.34 -1.93 3.35
N PRO A 48 -0.75 -2.70 2.42
CA PRO A 48 0.70 -2.81 2.30
C PRO A 48 1.30 -1.40 2.15
N LEU A 49 2.30 -1.06 2.97
CA LEU A 49 2.85 0.30 3.00
C LEU A 49 3.34 0.76 1.64
N GLY A 50 3.97 -0.12 0.86
CA GLY A 50 4.43 0.21 -0.49
C GLY A 50 3.29 0.40 -1.50
N VAL A 51 2.12 -0.22 -1.32
CA VAL A 51 0.94 0.10 -2.14
C VAL A 51 0.53 1.55 -1.92
N SER A 52 0.51 2.02 -0.67
CA SER A 52 0.23 3.41 -0.35
C SER A 52 1.31 4.35 -0.87
N LEU A 53 2.59 4.02 -0.69
CA LEU A 53 3.71 4.83 -1.17
C LEU A 53 3.68 5.03 -2.69
N ILE A 54 3.54 3.93 -3.43
CA ILE A 54 3.44 3.94 -4.90
C ILE A 54 2.22 4.77 -5.32
N SER A 55 1.08 4.58 -4.66
CA SER A 55 -0.15 5.32 -4.95
C SER A 55 0.02 6.83 -4.77
N TYR A 56 0.65 7.27 -3.68
CA TYR A 56 0.90 8.69 -3.44
C TYR A 56 1.91 9.29 -4.43
N PHE A 57 2.95 8.53 -4.80
CA PHE A 57 3.89 8.96 -5.83
C PHE A 57 3.20 9.20 -7.17
N TYR A 58 2.38 8.26 -7.63
CA TYR A 58 1.62 8.43 -8.87
C TYR A 58 0.53 9.51 -8.77
N MET A 59 -0.07 9.71 -7.60
CA MET A 59 -1.08 10.75 -7.39
C MET A 59 -0.45 12.14 -7.43
N PHE A 60 0.72 12.29 -6.81
CA PHE A 60 1.53 13.49 -6.91
C PHE A 60 1.93 13.76 -8.37
N GLY A 61 2.43 12.74 -9.09
CA GLY A 61 2.75 12.85 -10.51
C GLY A 61 1.56 13.30 -11.37
N ALA A 62 0.37 12.72 -11.16
CA ALA A 62 -0.84 13.13 -11.85
C ALA A 62 -1.24 14.59 -11.52
N GLY A 63 -1.10 15.01 -10.26
CA GLY A 63 -1.31 16.39 -9.84
C GLY A 63 -0.38 17.37 -10.55
N VAL A 64 0.91 17.06 -10.61
CA VAL A 64 1.91 17.86 -11.36
C VAL A 64 1.56 17.91 -12.84
N MET A 65 1.13 16.80 -13.45
CA MET A 65 0.70 16.77 -14.84
C MET A 65 -0.51 17.68 -15.10
N ILE A 66 -1.51 17.67 -14.22
CA ILE A 66 -2.69 18.55 -14.34
C ILE A 66 -2.29 20.01 -14.17
N LEU A 67 -1.50 20.33 -13.14
CA LEU A 67 -1.06 21.70 -12.88
C LEU A 67 -0.26 22.26 -14.07
N THR A 68 0.69 21.48 -14.59
CA THR A 68 1.47 21.90 -15.75
C THR A 68 0.66 21.96 -17.04
N ALA A 69 -0.40 21.16 -17.19
CA ALA A 69 -1.31 21.27 -18.34
C ALA A 69 -2.20 22.54 -18.29
N ILE A 70 -2.54 23.03 -17.10
CA ILE A 70 -3.45 24.17 -16.93
C ILE A 70 -2.68 25.50 -16.91
N PHE A 71 -1.61 25.57 -16.11
CA PHE A 71 -0.92 26.82 -15.78
C PHE A 71 0.36 27.08 -16.56
N PHE A 72 1.00 26.03 -17.10
CA PHE A 72 2.28 26.15 -17.80
C PHE A 72 2.12 25.85 -19.29
N ASN A 73 3.00 26.44 -20.12
CA ASN A 73 3.00 26.14 -21.54
C ASN A 73 3.44 24.68 -21.73
N ALA A 74 2.50 23.83 -22.16
CA ALA A 74 2.74 22.38 -22.26
C ALA A 74 3.93 22.04 -23.18
N ASN A 75 4.27 22.95 -24.10
CA ASN A 75 5.34 22.81 -25.09
C ASN A 75 6.70 23.39 -24.63
N ALA A 76 6.84 23.77 -23.35
CA ALA A 76 8.08 24.36 -22.83
C ALA A 76 9.14 23.32 -22.44
N ASP A 77 8.78 22.04 -22.36
CA ASP A 77 9.73 20.95 -22.09
C ASP A 77 10.44 20.51 -23.38
N GLU A 78 11.75 20.27 -23.28
CA GLU A 78 12.57 19.76 -24.39
C GLU A 78 12.13 18.35 -24.85
N PHE A 79 11.45 17.60 -23.97
CA PHE A 79 10.73 16.36 -24.33
C PHE A 79 9.35 16.37 -23.75
N GLY A 80 8.36 16.44 -24.63
CA GLY A 80 6.96 16.40 -24.24
C GLY A 80 6.57 15.07 -23.62
N ILE A 81 5.52 15.04 -22.80
CA ILE A 81 4.99 13.79 -22.24
C ILE A 81 4.56 12.84 -23.35
N ALA A 82 4.05 13.37 -24.47
CA ALA A 82 3.69 12.57 -25.63
C ALA A 82 4.92 11.86 -26.24
N GLU A 83 6.08 12.54 -26.30
CA GLU A 83 7.34 11.95 -26.74
C GLU A 83 7.82 10.86 -25.77
N ARG A 84 7.72 11.09 -24.45
CA ARG A 84 8.08 10.09 -23.43
C ARG A 84 7.20 8.84 -23.48
N PHE A 85 6.02 8.94 -24.08
CA PHE A 85 5.12 7.82 -24.35
C PHE A 85 5.26 7.25 -25.78
N GLY A 86 6.23 7.72 -26.57
CA GLY A 86 6.51 7.23 -27.92
C GLY A 86 5.55 7.76 -29.00
N ILE A 87 4.77 8.82 -28.70
CA ILE A 87 3.77 9.38 -29.62
C ILE A 87 3.98 10.89 -29.80
N PRO A 88 5.03 11.32 -30.52
CA PRO A 88 5.43 12.74 -30.61
C PRO A 88 4.38 13.66 -31.27
N ASN A 89 3.47 13.12 -32.09
CA ASN A 89 2.55 13.91 -32.91
C ASN A 89 1.20 14.24 -32.24
N VAL A 90 1.03 13.97 -30.94
CA VAL A 90 -0.24 14.21 -30.23
C VAL A 90 -0.19 15.54 -29.49
N PRO A 91 -1.29 16.33 -29.47
CA PRO A 91 -1.37 17.55 -28.69
C PRO A 91 -1.03 17.29 -27.21
N GLU A 92 0.12 17.81 -26.79
CA GLU A 92 0.72 17.45 -25.50
C GLU A 92 -0.19 17.75 -24.31
N ARG A 93 -0.90 18.88 -24.37
CA ARG A 93 -1.84 19.30 -23.34
C ARG A 93 -2.97 18.29 -23.14
N ILE A 94 -3.55 17.78 -24.23
CA ILE A 94 -4.66 16.82 -24.20
C ILE A 94 -4.12 15.46 -23.71
N PHE A 95 -2.98 15.03 -24.26
CA PHE A 95 -2.36 13.77 -23.87
C PHE A 95 -1.99 13.74 -22.39
N ARG A 96 -1.42 14.82 -21.87
CA ARG A 96 -1.07 14.99 -20.45
C ARG A 96 -2.31 14.87 -19.54
N MET A 97 -3.44 15.45 -19.92
CA MET A 97 -4.69 15.30 -19.17
C MET A 97 -5.21 13.85 -19.18
N ILE A 98 -5.16 13.17 -20.34
CA ILE A 98 -5.58 11.77 -20.48
C ILE A 98 -4.71 10.87 -19.60
N VAL A 99 -3.39 11.04 -19.65
CA VAL A 99 -2.45 10.26 -18.84
C VAL A 99 -2.67 10.51 -17.35
N ALA A 100 -2.90 11.77 -16.94
CA ALA A 100 -3.19 12.09 -15.54
C ALA A 100 -4.50 11.44 -15.06
N MET A 101 -5.58 11.54 -15.85
CA MET A 101 -6.87 10.92 -15.51
C MET A 101 -6.77 9.39 -15.46
N GLY A 102 -6.11 8.78 -16.44
CA GLY A 102 -5.85 7.33 -16.47
C GLY A 102 -5.05 6.89 -15.25
N SER A 103 -4.00 7.64 -14.88
CA SER A 103 -3.19 7.36 -13.70
C SER A 103 -4.03 7.39 -12.42
N LEU A 104 -4.90 8.39 -12.25
CA LEU A 104 -5.80 8.49 -11.09
C LEU A 104 -6.76 7.29 -11.00
N LEU A 105 -7.28 6.82 -12.14
CA LEU A 105 -8.15 5.64 -12.19
C LEU A 105 -7.41 4.36 -11.76
N ILE A 106 -6.18 4.17 -12.25
CA ILE A 106 -5.33 3.03 -11.88
C ILE A 106 -5.04 3.08 -10.38
N ILE A 107 -4.61 4.23 -9.86
CA ILE A 107 -4.29 4.43 -8.44
C ILE A 107 -5.51 4.17 -7.58
N TYR A 108 -6.70 4.64 -7.97
CA TYR A 108 -7.92 4.39 -7.22
C TYR A 108 -8.18 2.88 -7.05
N GLY A 109 -8.06 2.12 -8.15
CA GLY A 109 -8.18 0.66 -8.13
C GLY A 109 -7.08 -0.01 -7.29
N TYR A 110 -5.84 0.48 -7.41
CA TYR A 110 -4.66 -0.04 -6.73
C TYR A 110 -4.73 0.19 -5.20
N MET A 111 -5.11 1.39 -4.76
CA MET A 111 -5.31 1.74 -3.34
C MET A 111 -6.43 0.94 -2.68
N ARG A 112 -7.49 0.61 -3.45
CA ARG A 112 -8.61 -0.21 -2.98
C ARG A 112 -8.29 -1.70 -2.99
N LEU A 113 -7.07 -2.10 -3.38
CA LEU A 113 -6.63 -3.50 -3.51
C LEU A 113 -7.58 -4.33 -4.39
N LYS A 114 -8.13 -3.71 -5.44
CA LYS A 114 -9.03 -4.39 -6.40
C LYS A 114 -8.21 -5.16 -7.43
N ARG A 115 -8.72 -6.31 -7.88
CA ARG A 115 -8.08 -7.14 -8.93
C ARG A 115 -7.84 -6.37 -10.22
N TRP A 116 -8.80 -5.55 -10.65
CA TRP A 116 -8.64 -4.74 -11.86
C TRP A 116 -7.52 -3.69 -11.70
N GLY A 117 -7.40 -3.06 -10.53
CA GLY A 117 -6.31 -2.12 -10.24
C GLY A 117 -4.93 -2.78 -10.23
N PHE A 118 -4.84 -4.04 -9.79
CA PHE A 118 -3.61 -4.84 -9.89
C PHE A 118 -3.19 -5.08 -11.35
N TRP A 119 -4.11 -5.56 -12.18
CA TRP A 119 -3.83 -5.81 -13.59
C TRP A 119 -3.49 -4.54 -14.35
N LEU A 120 -4.23 -3.46 -14.11
CA LEU A 120 -3.94 -2.15 -14.69
C LEU A 120 -2.55 -1.63 -14.31
N MET A 121 -2.14 -1.78 -13.04
CA MET A 121 -0.80 -1.36 -12.61
C MET A 121 0.28 -2.17 -13.33
N ILE A 122 0.10 -3.48 -13.49
CA ILE A 122 1.05 -4.33 -14.23
C ILE A 122 1.16 -3.89 -15.70
N VAL A 123 0.03 -3.73 -16.38
CA VAL A 123 0.00 -3.30 -17.80
C VAL A 123 0.63 -1.92 -17.94
N TYR A 124 0.32 -1.01 -17.03
CA TYR A 124 0.89 0.33 -17.01
C TYR A 124 2.42 0.31 -16.82
N SER A 125 2.92 -0.42 -15.81
CA SER A 125 4.36 -0.51 -15.56
C SER A 125 5.11 -1.21 -16.69
N LEU A 126 4.56 -2.28 -17.27
CA LEU A 126 5.15 -2.96 -18.42
C LEU A 126 5.17 -2.06 -19.66
N GLY A 127 4.04 -1.44 -20.00
CA GLY A 127 3.95 -0.54 -21.16
C GLY A 127 4.91 0.63 -21.03
N PHE A 128 4.90 1.30 -19.87
CA PHE A 128 5.80 2.41 -19.61
C PHE A 128 7.29 2.00 -19.63
N GLY A 129 7.60 0.81 -19.09
CA GLY A 129 8.96 0.25 -19.12
C GLY A 129 9.45 -0.08 -20.53
N VAL A 130 8.61 -0.72 -21.36
CA VAL A 130 8.94 -1.04 -22.77
C VAL A 130 9.15 0.24 -23.58
N ILE A 131 8.28 1.23 -23.43
CA ILE A 131 8.43 2.52 -24.10
C ILE A 131 9.72 3.21 -23.66
N SER A 132 9.99 3.27 -22.34
CA SER A 132 11.21 3.88 -21.81
C SER A 132 12.47 3.17 -22.29
N TYR A 133 12.43 1.84 -22.40
CA TYR A 133 13.53 1.04 -22.96
C TYR A 133 13.76 1.34 -24.44
N GLY A 134 12.70 1.42 -25.24
CA GLY A 134 12.79 1.79 -26.67
C GLY A 134 13.37 3.19 -26.88
N LEU A 135 12.95 4.16 -26.05
CA LEU A 135 13.48 5.53 -26.11
C LEU A 135 14.96 5.62 -25.70
N LEU A 136 15.43 4.73 -24.83
CA LEU A 136 16.83 4.67 -24.43
C LEU A 136 17.79 4.45 -25.62
N PHE A 137 17.36 3.69 -26.63
CA PHE A 137 18.15 3.48 -27.85
C PHE A 137 18.13 4.67 -28.81
N SER A 138 17.12 5.53 -28.69
CA SER A 138 16.91 6.65 -29.61
C SER A 138 17.45 7.97 -29.04
N HIS A 139 17.60 8.07 -27.71
CA HIS A 139 18.01 9.30 -27.02
C HIS A 139 18.94 8.96 -25.84
N ASP A 140 20.19 9.46 -25.90
CA ASP A 140 21.22 9.33 -24.84
C ASP A 140 20.94 10.24 -23.62
N LYS A 141 19.69 10.29 -23.14
CA LYS A 141 19.31 11.18 -22.05
C LYS A 141 18.86 10.41 -20.79
N GLN A 142 19.29 10.95 -19.66
CA GLN A 142 19.13 10.44 -18.30
C GLN A 142 17.68 10.20 -17.80
N PRO A 143 16.60 10.90 -18.23
CA PRO A 143 15.27 10.66 -17.65
C PRO A 143 14.70 9.28 -17.99
N PHE A 144 15.11 8.66 -19.10
CA PHE A 144 14.59 7.36 -19.54
C PHE A 144 15.11 6.19 -18.68
N ILE A 145 16.37 6.25 -18.23
CA ILE A 145 16.94 5.22 -17.35
C ILE A 145 16.21 5.20 -16.00
N GLY A 146 15.89 6.36 -15.44
CA GLY A 146 15.17 6.49 -14.18
C GLY A 146 13.75 5.96 -14.28
N ASN A 147 13.05 6.27 -15.37
CA ASN A 147 11.72 5.75 -15.68
C ASN A 147 11.71 4.22 -15.80
N LEU A 148 12.71 3.65 -16.47
CA LEU A 148 12.86 2.20 -16.59
C LEU A 148 13.06 1.54 -15.23
N ILE A 149 14.03 2.01 -14.44
CA ILE A 149 14.30 1.47 -13.09
C ILE A 149 13.06 1.56 -12.21
N TRP A 150 12.39 2.73 -12.22
CA TRP A 150 11.17 2.94 -11.44
C TRP A 150 10.05 1.97 -11.84
N SER A 151 9.84 1.78 -13.15
CA SER A 151 8.82 0.85 -13.65
C SER A 151 9.06 -0.60 -13.21
N VAL A 152 10.33 -1.04 -13.20
CA VAL A 152 10.73 -2.37 -12.75
C VAL A 152 10.50 -2.54 -11.24
N ILE A 153 10.87 -1.55 -10.44
CA ILE A 153 10.63 -1.58 -8.97
C ILE A 153 9.13 -1.72 -8.68
N VAL A 154 8.30 -0.89 -9.32
CA VAL A 154 6.84 -0.94 -9.15
C VAL A 154 6.31 -2.31 -9.57
N LEU A 155 6.72 -2.83 -10.73
CA LEU A 155 6.28 -4.13 -11.24
C LEU A 155 6.64 -5.27 -10.27
N VAL A 156 7.89 -5.36 -9.85
CA VAL A 156 8.36 -6.39 -8.90
C VAL A 156 7.61 -6.28 -7.58
N TYR A 157 7.45 -5.07 -7.05
CA TYR A 157 6.71 -4.86 -5.80
C TYR A 157 5.24 -5.28 -5.93
N THR A 158 4.56 -4.87 -7.00
CA THR A 158 3.18 -5.26 -7.27
C THR A 158 3.04 -6.77 -7.33
N LEU A 159 3.97 -7.48 -7.98
CA LEU A 159 4.00 -8.95 -8.02
C LEU A 159 4.23 -9.59 -6.65
N CYS A 160 5.15 -9.07 -5.84
CA CYS A 160 5.39 -9.55 -4.46
C CYS A 160 4.13 -9.42 -3.58
N VAL A 161 3.39 -8.33 -3.74
CA VAL A 161 2.19 -8.02 -2.96
C VAL A 161 0.92 -8.64 -3.58
N ARG A 162 1.04 -9.43 -4.66
CA ARG A 162 -0.08 -10.09 -5.35
C ARG A 162 -1.08 -10.70 -4.38
N ARG A 163 -0.63 -11.45 -3.37
CA ARG A 163 -1.51 -12.12 -2.39
C ARG A 163 -2.53 -11.16 -1.77
N SER A 164 -2.13 -9.94 -1.41
CA SER A 164 -3.01 -8.94 -0.79
C SER A 164 -4.16 -8.48 -1.69
N PHE A 165 -4.01 -8.53 -3.02
CA PHE A 165 -5.05 -8.14 -3.98
C PHE A 165 -6.09 -9.25 -4.21
N PHE A 166 -5.75 -10.52 -3.93
CA PHE A 166 -6.64 -11.66 -4.16
C PHE A 166 -7.30 -12.19 -2.87
N THR A 167 -6.77 -11.88 -1.68
CA THR A 167 -7.31 -12.35 -0.39
C THR A 167 -8.63 -11.67 0.03
N ARG A 168 -8.85 -10.38 -0.29
CA ARG A 168 -10.03 -9.63 0.17
C ARG A 168 -11.37 -10.08 -0.44
N GLU A 169 -11.35 -10.78 -1.56
CA GLU A 169 -12.58 -11.16 -2.26
C GLU A 169 -13.22 -12.45 -1.71
N LYS A 170 -12.44 -13.33 -1.06
CA LYS A 170 -13.01 -14.55 -0.46
C LYS A 170 -14.06 -14.24 0.60
N LYS A 171 -13.90 -13.15 1.36
CA LYS A 171 -14.88 -12.71 2.37
C LYS A 171 -16.22 -12.21 1.80
N TYR A 172 -16.31 -11.92 0.50
CA TYR A 172 -17.53 -11.38 -0.11
C TYR A 172 -18.41 -12.45 -0.78
N TYR A 173 -17.90 -13.67 -0.97
CA TYR A 173 -18.63 -14.78 -1.59
C TYR A 173 -19.04 -15.88 -0.58
N GLU A 174 -18.78 -15.68 0.71
CA GLU A 174 -19.16 -16.61 1.80
C GLU A 174 -20.36 -16.10 2.63
N HIS A 175 -21.16 -15.17 2.10
CA HIS A 175 -22.41 -14.70 2.71
C HIS A 175 -23.58 -14.73 1.72
#